data_AF-A0A9N9RNM2-F1
#
_entry.id   AF-A0A9N9RNM2-F1
#
_cell.length_a   1.000
_cell.length_b   1.000
_cell.length_c   1.000
_cell.angle_alpha   90.00
_cell.angle_beta   90.00
_cell.angle_gamma   90.00
#
_symmetry.space_group_name_H-M   'P 1'
#
loop_
_entity.id
_entity.type
_entity.pdbx_description
1 polymer ?
#
loop_
_entity_poly.entity_id
_entity_poly.type
_entity_poly.pdbx_seq_one_letter_code
_entity_poly.pdbx_strand_id
1 'polypeptide(L)'
;MSVPFAGTFTRSGGVLSAIAKQIKLLNFKAVKRVTVKFDPFHENANNTRDFLHAISTSKVSQTNPSCIVKTDIVCNRDKPLVTFQFIPSVQEASKIKTIKVEADNLSLLELLKVTNEQITARAPKEEPVSTLKTKSEKKGAVGKRR
;
A
#
# COMPACT_ATOMS: atom_id res chain seq x y z
N MET A 1 15.08 -1.80 42.69
CA MET A 1 13.80 -2.46 42.36
C MET A 1 13.75 -2.71 40.86
N SER A 2 14.16 -3.91 40.43
CA SER A 2 14.21 -4.31 39.03
C SER A 2 12.84 -4.81 38.58
N VAL A 3 12.21 -4.12 37.63
CA VAL A 3 11.02 -4.64 36.97
C VAL A 3 11.47 -5.86 36.13
N PRO A 4 10.91 -7.07 36.34
CA PRO A 4 11.35 -8.25 35.60
C PRO A 4 11.00 -8.10 34.12
N PHE A 5 11.99 -8.35 33.25
CA PHE A 5 11.83 -8.35 31.80
C PHE A 5 10.97 -9.55 31.39
N ALA A 6 9.66 -9.35 31.31
CA ALA A 6 8.74 -10.30 30.69
C ALA A 6 9.04 -10.33 29.18
N GLY A 7 9.87 -11.29 28.76
CA GLY A 7 10.43 -11.43 27.41
C GLY A 7 9.45 -11.74 26.27
N THR A 8 8.20 -11.28 26.36
CA THR A 8 7.21 -11.41 25.30
C THR A 8 6.93 -10.05 24.68
N PHE A 9 7.64 -9.71 23.60
CA PHE A 9 7.18 -8.67 22.66
C PHE A 9 5.98 -9.18 21.87
N THR A 10 4.89 -9.56 22.54
CA THR A 10 3.65 -9.92 21.85
C THR A 10 3.06 -8.63 21.30
N ARG A 11 3.08 -8.48 19.97
CA ARG A 11 2.39 -7.37 19.32
C ARG A 11 0.91 -7.49 19.68
N SER A 12 0.36 -6.43 20.27
CA SER A 12 -1.05 -6.36 20.65
C SER A 12 -1.98 -6.81 19.49
N GLY A 13 -3.13 -7.38 19.84
CA GLY A 13 -4.19 -7.75 18.90
C GLY A 13 -5.22 -6.66 18.62
N GLY A 14 -5.06 -5.47 19.18
CA GLY A 14 -6.02 -4.36 19.08
C GLY A 14 -6.18 -3.75 17.68
N VAL A 15 -7.12 -2.81 17.57
CA VAL A 15 -7.49 -2.15 16.31
C VAL A 15 -6.30 -1.40 15.68
N LEU A 16 -5.53 -0.66 16.48
CA LEU A 16 -4.35 0.07 16.00
C LEU A 16 -3.28 -0.87 15.41
N SER A 17 -3.06 -2.02 16.06
CA SER A 17 -2.16 -3.04 15.53
C SER A 17 -2.68 -3.68 14.24
N ALA A 18 -3.99 -3.85 14.08
CA ALA A 18 -4.58 -4.31 12.83
C ALA A 18 -4.39 -3.28 11.69
N ILE A 19 -4.60 -1.99 11.97
CA ILE A 19 -4.35 -0.89 11.03
C ILE A 19 -2.88 -0.89 10.61
N ALA A 20 -1.95 -0.94 11.56
CA ALA A 20 -0.52 -0.97 11.28
C ALA A 20 -0.09 -2.20 10.45
N LYS A 21 -0.75 -3.35 10.62
CA LYS A 21 -0.54 -4.54 9.77
C LYS A 21 -1.03 -4.28 8.34
N GLN A 22 -2.23 -3.71 8.18
CA GLN A 22 -2.78 -3.42 6.86
C GLN A 22 -1.95 -2.38 6.10
N ILE A 23 -1.44 -1.35 6.78
CA ILE A 23 -0.53 -0.35 6.17
C ILE A 23 0.75 -0.99 5.66
N LYS A 24 1.29 -2.00 6.36
CA LYS A 24 2.49 -2.72 5.91
C LYS A 24 2.24 -3.62 4.70
N LEU A 25 1.01 -4.08 4.51
CA LEU A 25 0.63 -4.91 3.37
C LEU A 25 0.32 -4.08 2.12
N LEU A 26 0.04 -2.78 2.26
CA LEU A 26 -0.26 -1.89 1.15
C LEU A 26 0.92 -1.78 0.18
N ASN A 27 0.60 -1.91 -1.11
CA ASN A 27 1.56 -1.81 -2.21
C ASN A 27 0.91 -1.10 -3.41
N PHE A 28 1.53 0.00 -3.87
CA PHE A 28 1.04 0.80 -4.99
C PHE A 28 1.75 0.58 -6.32
N LYS A 29 2.49 -0.53 -6.49
CA LYS A 29 3.15 -0.86 -7.77
C LYS A 29 2.20 -0.89 -8.98
N ALA A 30 0.93 -1.26 -8.80
CA ALA A 30 -0.05 -1.26 -9.89
C ALA A 30 -0.67 0.12 -10.19
N VAL A 31 -0.52 1.09 -9.29
CA VAL A 31 -1.28 2.34 -9.29
C VAL A 31 -0.44 3.47 -9.84
N LYS A 32 -1.01 4.24 -10.78
CA LYS A 32 -0.41 5.45 -11.34
C LYS A 32 -0.77 6.68 -10.52
N ARG A 33 -2.03 6.78 -10.09
CA ARG A 33 -2.53 7.95 -9.35
C ARG A 33 -3.64 7.57 -8.39
N VAL A 34 -3.56 8.11 -7.18
CA VAL A 34 -4.62 8.05 -6.15
C VAL A 34 -5.20 9.44 -6.02
N THR A 35 -6.52 9.58 -6.14
CA THR A 35 -7.19 10.86 -5.87
C THR A 35 -8.20 10.66 -4.74
N VAL A 36 -7.96 11.34 -3.62
CA VAL A 36 -8.84 11.32 -2.45
C VAL A 36 -9.65 12.61 -2.47
N LYS A 37 -10.95 12.49 -2.76
CA LYS A 37 -11.90 13.60 -2.71
C LYS A 37 -12.68 13.51 -1.41
N PHE A 38 -12.68 14.58 -0.62
CA PHE A 38 -13.50 14.65 0.59
C PHE A 38 -13.89 16.09 0.92
N ASP A 39 -14.98 16.24 1.65
CA ASP A 39 -15.40 17.51 2.24
C ASP A 39 -15.09 17.52 3.74
N PRO A 40 -14.26 18.46 4.26
CA PRO A 40 -13.89 18.51 5.67
C PRO A 40 -15.07 18.67 6.63
N PHE A 41 -16.19 19.24 6.15
CA PHE A 41 -17.38 19.50 6.95
C PHE A 41 -18.40 18.36 6.91
N HIS A 42 -18.14 17.31 6.12
CA HIS A 42 -18.98 16.12 6.10
C HIS A 42 -18.74 15.29 7.38
N GLU A 43 -19.80 14.74 7.97
CA GLU A 43 -19.73 14.03 9.25
C GLU A 43 -18.71 12.88 9.24
N ASN A 44 -18.71 12.11 8.15
CA ASN A 44 -17.82 10.95 7.95
C ASN A 44 -16.46 11.27 7.30
N ALA A 45 -16.05 12.55 7.22
CA ALA A 45 -14.80 12.92 6.56
C ALA A 45 -13.54 12.42 7.28
N ASN A 46 -13.61 12.24 8.60
CA ASN A 46 -12.47 11.90 9.46
C ASN A 46 -11.79 10.59 9.02
N ASN A 47 -12.56 9.54 8.74
CA ASN A 47 -12.01 8.24 8.32
C ASN A 47 -11.21 8.36 7.02
N THR A 48 -11.68 9.17 6.07
CA THR A 48 -10.96 9.39 4.80
C THR A 48 -9.74 10.26 4.94
N ARG A 49 -9.77 11.24 5.85
CA ARG A 49 -8.59 12.04 6.20
C ARG A 49 -7.51 11.18 6.86
N ASP A 50 -7.90 10.29 7.76
CA ASP A 50 -6.96 9.39 8.42
C ASP A 50 -6.39 8.35 7.45
N PHE A 51 -7.21 7.88 6.52
CA PHE A 51 -6.77 7.01 5.42
C PHE A 51 -5.77 7.72 4.49
N LEU A 52 -6.03 8.99 4.13
CA LEU A 52 -5.08 9.81 3.38
C LEU A 52 -3.74 9.89 4.13
N HIS A 53 -3.78 10.18 5.43
CA HIS A 53 -2.57 10.24 6.25
C HIS A 53 -1.79 8.91 6.24
N ALA A 54 -2.49 7.78 6.35
CA ALA A 54 -1.88 6.45 6.30
C ALA A 54 -1.16 6.18 4.96
N ILE A 55 -1.75 6.60 3.84
CA ILE A 55 -1.19 6.45 2.49
C ILE A 55 0.00 7.38 2.25
N SER A 56 -0.02 8.59 2.81
CA SER A 56 1.06 9.57 2.66
C SER A 56 2.33 9.22 3.44
N THR A 57 2.33 8.13 4.21
CA THR A 57 3.53 7.68 4.93
C THR A 57 4.64 7.26 3.97
N SER A 58 5.89 7.55 4.35
CA SER A 58 7.07 7.27 3.51
C SER A 58 7.20 5.81 3.08
N LYS A 59 6.82 4.87 3.95
CA LYS A 59 6.84 3.42 3.67
C LYS A 59 5.96 3.06 2.48
N VAL A 60 4.78 3.66 2.40
CA VAL A 60 3.82 3.39 1.34
C VAL A 60 4.26 4.10 0.05
N SER A 61 4.72 5.34 0.15
CA SER A 61 5.27 6.10 -1.00
C SER A 61 6.48 5.40 -1.64
N GLN A 62 7.35 4.76 -0.84
CA GLN A 62 8.50 4.00 -1.32
C GLN A 62 8.13 2.77 -2.17
N THR A 63 6.91 2.21 -2.02
CA THR A 63 6.48 1.05 -2.83
C THR A 63 6.36 1.39 -4.32
N ASN A 64 5.96 2.62 -4.62
CA ASN A 64 5.93 3.14 -5.98
C ASN A 64 6.16 4.66 -5.96
N PRO A 65 7.41 5.13 -6.17
CA PRO A 65 7.72 6.56 -6.17
C PRO A 65 7.11 7.32 -7.35
N SER A 66 6.70 6.61 -8.41
CA SER A 66 6.01 7.22 -9.56
C SER A 66 4.52 7.47 -9.32
N CYS A 67 3.95 6.89 -8.25
CA CYS A 67 2.54 7.05 -7.93
C CYS A 67 2.27 8.46 -7.38
N ILE A 68 1.34 9.16 -8.00
CA ILE A 68 0.94 10.51 -7.58
C ILE A 68 -0.26 10.40 -6.63
N VAL A 69 -0.11 10.89 -5.40
CA VAL A 69 -1.23 11.02 -4.44
C VAL A 69 -1.74 12.46 -4.50
N LYS A 70 -3.00 12.64 -4.91
CA LYS A 70 -3.65 13.96 -5.00
C LYS A 70 -4.85 14.03 -4.05
N THR A 71 -4.98 15.17 -3.38
CA THR A 71 -6.12 15.50 -2.53
C THR A 71 -7.00 16.54 -3.21
N ASP A 72 -8.28 16.22 -3.37
CA ASP A 72 -9.28 17.13 -3.91
C ASP A 72 -10.27 17.49 -2.79
N ILE A 73 -10.03 18.65 -2.15
CA ILE A 73 -10.85 19.14 -1.05
C ILE A 73 -12.00 19.98 -1.63
N VAL A 74 -13.24 19.64 -1.27
CA VAL A 74 -14.46 20.29 -1.79
C VAL A 74 -15.38 20.68 -0.63
N CYS A 75 -16.31 21.62 -0.81
CA CYS A 75 -17.24 22.10 0.23
C CYS A 75 -18.72 21.90 -0.14
N ASN A 76 -19.04 20.83 -0.86
CA ASN A 76 -20.38 20.60 -1.44
C ASN A 76 -21.25 19.61 -0.63
N ARG A 77 -20.80 19.20 0.56
CA ARG A 77 -21.35 18.08 1.34
C ARG A 77 -21.41 16.76 0.55
N ASP A 78 -20.51 16.62 -0.41
CA ASP A 78 -20.38 15.41 -1.22
C ASP A 78 -19.82 14.26 -0.37
N LYS A 79 -20.26 13.05 -0.68
CA LYS A 79 -19.71 11.83 -0.08
C LYS A 79 -18.21 11.72 -0.34
N PRO A 80 -17.42 11.28 0.64
CA PRO A 80 -15.99 11.09 0.44
C PRO A 80 -15.72 9.91 -0.49
N LEU A 81 -14.79 10.12 -1.44
CA LEU A 81 -14.56 9.20 -2.54
C LEU A 81 -13.06 9.06 -2.82
N VAL A 82 -12.60 7.82 -2.88
CA VAL A 82 -11.21 7.47 -3.20
C VAL A 82 -11.17 6.85 -4.59
N THR A 83 -10.41 7.45 -5.50
CA THR A 83 -10.19 6.91 -6.84
C THR A 83 -8.77 6.39 -7.02
N PHE A 84 -8.66 5.21 -7.60
CA PHE A 84 -7.40 4.59 -8.00
C PHE A 84 -7.35 4.49 -9.52
N GLN A 85 -6.33 5.09 -10.11
CA GLN A 85 -6.02 4.99 -11.52
C GLN A 85 -4.83 4.05 -11.69
N PHE A 86 -4.99 2.98 -12.47
CA PHE A 86 -3.94 2.00 -12.68
C PHE A 86 -2.93 2.44 -13.75
N ILE A 87 -1.76 1.81 -13.74
CA ILE A 87 -0.75 1.93 -14.81
C ILE A 87 -1.28 1.24 -16.08
N PRO A 88 -1.03 1.77 -17.29
CA PRO A 88 -1.52 1.19 -18.56
C PRO A 88 -1.23 -0.30 -18.70
N SER A 89 -0.04 -0.76 -18.33
CA SER A 89 0.35 -2.19 -18.39
C SER A 89 -0.58 -3.09 -17.56
N VAL A 90 -1.08 -2.62 -16.42
CA VAL A 90 -2.02 -3.36 -15.56
C VAL A 90 -3.48 -3.21 -16.03
N GLN A 91 -3.80 -2.08 -16.67
CA GLN A 91 -5.13 -1.83 -17.24
C GLN A 91 -5.47 -2.84 -18.35
N GLU A 92 -4.49 -3.20 -19.18
CA GLU A 92 -4.67 -4.19 -20.26
C GLU A 92 -4.92 -5.60 -19.69
N ALA A 93 -4.14 -5.99 -18.68
CA ALA A 93 -4.29 -7.28 -18.01
C ALA A 93 -5.63 -7.41 -17.26
N SER A 94 -6.10 -6.33 -16.63
CA SER A 94 -7.28 -6.35 -15.75
C SER A 94 -8.56 -5.80 -16.39
N LYS A 95 -8.48 -5.23 -17.61
CA LYS A 95 -9.57 -4.52 -18.33
C LYS A 95 -10.25 -3.37 -17.57
N ILE A 96 -9.79 -3.03 -16.37
CA ILE A 96 -10.37 -2.01 -15.49
C ILE A 96 -9.44 -0.80 -15.48
N LYS A 97 -9.95 0.36 -15.94
CA LYS A 97 -9.18 1.62 -16.00
C LYS A 97 -9.06 2.31 -14.64
N THR A 98 -10.17 2.36 -13.90
CA THR A 98 -10.26 3.10 -12.63
C THR A 98 -11.15 2.36 -11.65
N ILE A 99 -10.74 2.33 -10.38
CA ILE A 99 -11.59 1.90 -9.26
C ILE A 99 -11.99 3.12 -8.45
N LYS A 100 -13.28 3.23 -8.12
CA LYS A 100 -13.80 4.23 -7.20
C LYS A 100 -14.31 3.51 -5.96
N VAL A 101 -13.89 3.96 -4.80
CA VAL A 101 -14.33 3.45 -3.50
C VAL A 101 -15.04 4.59 -2.80
N GLU A 102 -16.31 4.40 -2.51
CA GLU A 102 -17.10 5.32 -1.69
C GLU A 102 -16.81 5.03 -0.22
N ALA A 103 -16.47 6.06 0.54
CA ALA A 103 -15.92 5.91 1.89
C ALA A 103 -16.86 6.40 3.00
N ASP A 104 -18.11 6.68 2.67
CA ASP A 104 -19.08 7.30 3.57
C ASP A 104 -19.34 6.46 4.83
N ASN A 105 -19.56 5.15 4.65
CA ASN A 105 -19.86 4.22 5.75
C ASN A 105 -18.69 3.27 6.07
N LEU A 106 -17.48 3.59 5.63
CA LEU A 106 -16.32 2.72 5.82
C LEU A 106 -15.40 3.26 6.91
N SER A 107 -15.00 2.37 7.82
CA SER A 107 -13.95 2.66 8.79
C SER A 107 -12.58 2.66 8.11
N LEU A 108 -11.58 3.30 8.74
CA LEU A 108 -10.19 3.32 8.26
C LEU A 108 -9.68 1.89 7.98
N LEU A 109 -9.93 0.96 8.89
CA LEU A 109 -9.48 -0.43 8.77
C LEU A 109 -10.08 -1.10 7.53
N GLU A 110 -11.37 -0.91 7.30
CA GLU A 110 -12.09 -1.47 6.14
C GLU A 110 -11.61 -0.83 4.84
N LEU A 111 -11.42 0.49 4.80
CA LEU A 111 -10.83 1.15 3.64
C LEU A 111 -9.47 0.55 3.30
N LEU A 112 -8.59 0.37 4.28
CA LEU A 112 -7.28 -0.26 4.06
C LEU A 112 -7.42 -1.70 3.55
N LYS A 113 -8.34 -2.50 4.12
CA LYS A 113 -8.61 -3.88 3.65
C LYS A 113 -9.09 -3.93 2.21
N VAL A 114 -10.12 -3.15 1.88
CA VAL A 114 -10.68 -3.06 0.52
C VAL A 114 -9.60 -2.64 -0.47
N THR A 115 -8.77 -1.67 -0.11
CA THR A 115 -7.67 -1.24 -0.98
C THR A 115 -6.61 -2.33 -1.15
N ASN A 116 -6.28 -3.09 -0.11
CA ASN A 116 -5.38 -4.22 -0.23
C ASN A 116 -5.95 -5.29 -1.16
N GLU A 117 -7.20 -5.70 -0.96
CA GLU A 117 -7.86 -6.71 -1.79
C GLU A 117 -7.93 -6.29 -3.27
N GLN A 118 -8.25 -5.03 -3.54
CA GLN A 118 -8.42 -4.55 -4.91
C GLN A 118 -7.11 -4.19 -5.62
N ILE A 119 -6.11 -3.69 -4.90
CA ILE A 119 -4.89 -3.13 -5.49
C ILE A 119 -3.74 -4.12 -5.42
N THR A 120 -3.48 -4.70 -4.24
CA THR A 120 -2.31 -5.59 -4.07
C THR A 120 -2.46 -6.89 -4.86
N ALA A 121 -3.69 -7.39 -5.01
CA ALA A 121 -3.99 -8.56 -5.85
C ALA A 121 -3.65 -8.32 -7.34
N ARG A 122 -3.58 -7.05 -7.78
CA ARG A 122 -3.32 -6.65 -9.17
C ARG A 122 -1.89 -6.14 -9.38
N ALA A 123 -1.05 -6.15 -8.33
CA ALA A 123 0.35 -5.81 -8.47
C ALA A 123 1.04 -6.84 -9.38
N PRO A 124 1.82 -6.39 -10.39
CA PRO A 124 2.60 -7.32 -11.20
C PRO A 124 3.53 -8.10 -10.28
N LYS A 125 3.46 -9.44 -10.36
CA LYS A 125 4.36 -10.32 -9.60
C LYS A 125 5.75 -10.09 -10.17
N GLU A 126 6.66 -9.61 -9.34
CA GLU A 126 8.04 -9.41 -9.74
C GLU A 126 8.63 -10.78 -10.09
N GLU A 127 8.99 -10.96 -11.36
CA GLU A 127 9.85 -12.05 -11.77
C GLU A 127 11.18 -11.85 -11.03
N PRO A 128 11.71 -12.89 -10.34
CA PRO A 128 12.92 -12.75 -9.56
C PRO A 128 14.05 -12.36 -10.50
N VAL A 129 14.58 -11.15 -10.32
CA VAL A 129 15.77 -10.69 -11.04
C VAL A 129 16.85 -11.75 -10.82
N SER A 130 17.27 -12.31 -11.93
CA SER A 130 18.19 -13.43 -12.08
C SER A 130 19.36 -13.39 -11.09
N THR A 131 19.67 -14.58 -10.58
CA THR A 131 20.83 -14.92 -9.76
C THR A 131 22.08 -14.10 -10.11
N LEU A 132 22.48 -13.21 -9.20
CA LEU A 132 23.79 -12.57 -9.25
C LEU A 132 24.87 -13.65 -9.11
N LYS A 133 25.48 -14.06 -10.22
CA LYS A 133 26.65 -14.93 -10.21
C LYS A 133 27.80 -14.19 -9.53
N THR A 134 28.06 -14.51 -8.27
CA THR A 134 29.22 -14.02 -7.54
C THR A 134 30.51 -14.53 -8.18
N LYS A 135 31.55 -13.69 -8.23
CA LYS A 135 32.86 -13.98 -8.84
C LYS A 135 33.55 -15.27 -8.33
N SER A 136 33.06 -15.89 -7.26
CA SER A 136 33.53 -17.15 -6.69
C SER A 136 33.37 -18.36 -7.62
N GLU A 137 32.39 -18.39 -8.52
CA GLU A 137 32.19 -19.56 -9.41
C GLU A 137 33.18 -19.62 -10.58
N LYS A 138 33.76 -18.49 -11.00
CA LYS A 138 34.67 -18.45 -12.16
C LYS A 138 36.09 -18.95 -11.84
N LYS A 139 36.47 -19.05 -10.56
CA LYS A 139 37.79 -19.56 -10.14
C LYS A 139 37.84 -21.08 -9.92
N GLY A 140 36.69 -21.75 -9.73
CA GLY A 140 36.65 -23.20 -9.54
C GLY A 140 36.90 -24.02 -10.82
N ALA A 141 36.68 -23.43 -12.01
CA ALA A 141 36.76 -24.14 -13.29
C ALA A 141 38.16 -24.14 -13.94
N VAL A 142 39.10 -23.31 -13.48
CA VAL A 142 40.44 -23.17 -14.11
C VAL A 142 41.52 -24.01 -13.38
N GLY A 143 41.23 -24.54 -12.20
CA GLY A 143 42.21 -25.25 -11.35
C GLY A 143 42.29 -26.77 -11.48
N LYS A 144 41.63 -27.41 -12.44
CA LYS A 144 41.64 -28.88 -12.61
C LYS A 144 42.26 -29.28 -13.94
N ARG A 145 43.57 -29.08 -14.08
CA ARG A 145 44.42 -29.78 -15.06
C ARG A 145 45.72 -30.20 -14.38
N ARG A 146 45.96 -31.52 -14.45
CA ARG A 146 47.07 -32.32 -13.91
C ARG A 146 46.92 -32.74 -12.46
#